data_AF-A0ABD3FSL3-F1
#
_entry.id   AF-A0ABD3FSL3-F1
#
_cell.length_a   1.000
_cell.length_b   1.000
_cell.length_c   1.000
_cell.angle_alpha   90.00
_cell.angle_beta   90.00
_cell.angle_gamma   90.00
#
_symmetry.space_group_name_H-M   'P 1'
#
loop_
_entity.id
_entity.type
_entity.pdbx_description
1 polymer ?
#
loop_
_entity_poly.entity_id
_entity_poly.type
_entity_poly.pdbx_seq_one_letter_code
_entity_poly.pdbx_strand_id
1 'polypeptide(L)'
;MVNQEEALLSFGSPRRGFSGSVHSSVDEGNVEEERGNNATELLAFYRQRCEDFHVEREQTLAHLAQIEVSKEEAHRLKWQLKSKDEEITELEEALKKANATLFQVKAELIDVQAENKTLKVQEQDDRLKIQHLLVLTQPISEQVTFFRDCRPGTRTTYPSRQMPAPTTYPYPSTMHIGSEDMQEERKKKKQDKSGFVVRGNASSLKSISRSIPANKVLRTIYMPNEQTAALTKTIESLQKQLESHQKLTETRVQALLDGFAEEKAKMMIHQQHIEEKSIQLEKQVEKTKRVLTQTTKDYLVLRHKSQEAERLAHEEIFQVKRKCETLVTEKTQLTDKVREETHALRKVVREEGNQTVLEFRNQALSRERDLHMLKEQYAAMQEACTKRIQDLQVRLTKLRSRYRSLDKRRAMEMEGFTRDLAGLKRHLQKLEVILYGRGLSAQERQVLRYDENYALDSNELSDEIAALQRRLMDLSTDLAEA
;
A
#
# COMPACT_ATOMS: atom_id res chain seq x y z
N MET A 1 -12.43 37.73 16.25
CA MET A 1 -12.54 36.49 15.46
C MET A 1 -11.19 36.12 14.83
N VAL A 2 -10.12 36.00 15.63
CA VAL A 2 -8.76 35.75 15.10
C VAL A 2 -8.07 34.54 15.74
N ASN A 3 -8.64 33.92 16.78
CA ASN A 3 -7.91 32.92 17.59
C ASN A 3 -8.34 31.45 17.39
N GLN A 4 -8.95 31.10 16.25
CA GLN A 4 -9.38 29.70 16.01
C GLN A 4 -8.65 29.00 14.86
N GLU A 5 -7.86 29.71 14.04
CA GLU A 5 -7.16 29.09 12.90
C GLU A 5 -5.77 28.51 13.27
N GLU A 6 -5.18 28.90 14.40
CA GLU A 6 -3.83 28.42 14.79
C GLU A 6 -3.82 27.03 15.47
N ALA A 7 -4.98 26.49 15.84
CA ALA A 7 -5.06 25.19 16.53
C ALA A 7 -5.03 23.97 15.57
N LEU A 8 -5.29 24.17 14.27
CA LEU A 8 -5.41 23.07 13.30
C LEU A 8 -4.07 22.61 12.69
N LEU A 9 -2.95 23.21 13.08
CA LEU A 9 -1.62 22.90 12.54
C LEU A 9 -0.63 22.30 13.55
N SER A 10 -1.09 21.89 14.74
CA SER A 10 -0.26 21.22 15.74
C SER A 10 -0.53 19.71 15.84
N PHE A 11 -0.64 19.01 14.70
CA PHE A 11 -0.53 17.54 14.69
C PHE A 11 0.95 17.15 14.59
N GLY A 12 1.69 17.42 15.66
CA GLY A 12 3.10 17.06 15.72
C GLY A 12 3.74 17.34 17.07
N SER A 13 4.13 16.24 17.73
CA SER A 13 5.22 16.10 18.70
C SER A 13 4.87 16.12 20.20
N PRO A 14 5.64 15.41 21.06
CA PRO A 14 7.04 15.01 20.85
C PRO A 14 7.39 13.52 21.01
N ARG A 15 8.35 13.08 20.17
CA ARG A 15 9.17 11.88 20.40
C ARG A 15 9.88 12.03 21.75
N ARG A 16 9.47 11.27 22.77
CA ARG A 16 10.31 11.06 23.96
C ARG A 16 11.46 10.14 23.59
N GLY A 17 12.67 10.64 23.80
CA GLY A 17 13.91 9.92 23.58
C GLY A 17 14.02 8.68 24.46
N PHE A 18 14.66 7.67 23.89
CA PHE A 18 15.21 6.52 24.61
C PHE A 18 16.10 7.02 25.76
N SER A 19 15.74 6.68 27.00
CA SER A 19 16.64 6.76 28.15
C SER A 19 17.28 5.40 28.35
N GLY A 20 18.61 5.39 28.43
CA GLY A 20 19.44 4.21 28.53
C GLY A 20 19.39 3.49 29.88
N SER A 21 19.68 2.19 29.79
CA SER A 21 20.44 1.33 30.70
C SER A 21 20.43 1.64 32.21
N VAL A 22 19.84 0.74 32.99
CA VAL A 22 20.40 0.32 34.28
C VAL A 22 20.40 -1.21 34.32
N HIS A 23 21.60 -1.78 34.26
CA HIS A 23 21.88 -3.18 34.56
C HIS A 23 21.68 -3.41 36.06
N SER A 24 20.84 -4.37 36.43
CA SER A 24 20.77 -4.93 37.79
C SER A 24 20.52 -6.43 37.67
N SER A 25 21.53 -7.20 38.04
CA SER A 25 21.59 -8.66 38.07
C SER A 25 20.74 -9.23 39.19
N VAL A 26 19.63 -9.92 38.89
CA VAL A 26 18.89 -10.78 39.84
C VAL A 26 18.25 -11.98 39.10
N ASP A 27 18.57 -13.18 39.59
CA ASP A 27 17.95 -14.52 39.45
C ASP A 27 17.12 -14.90 38.21
N GLU A 28 17.61 -15.86 37.43
CA GLU A 28 16.97 -16.36 36.20
C GLU A 28 15.74 -17.28 36.40
N GLY A 29 15.34 -17.59 37.64
CA GLY A 29 14.23 -18.54 37.92
C GLY A 29 12.83 -17.91 38.06
N ASN A 30 12.73 -16.65 38.48
CA ASN A 30 11.44 -15.94 38.70
C ASN A 30 11.13 -14.90 37.61
N VAL A 31 12.07 -14.65 36.69
CA VAL A 31 12.00 -13.55 35.72
C VAL A 31 11.15 -13.91 34.50
N GLU A 32 10.92 -15.20 34.19
CA GLU A 32 10.14 -15.60 33.02
C GLU A 32 8.63 -15.39 33.20
N GLU A 33 8.07 -15.67 34.39
CA GLU A 33 6.66 -15.41 34.70
C GLU A 33 6.40 -13.89 34.82
N GLU A 34 7.28 -13.14 35.47
CA GLU A 34 7.18 -11.68 35.54
C GLU A 34 7.39 -11.02 34.16
N ARG A 35 8.30 -11.52 33.31
CA ARG A 35 8.42 -11.05 31.91
C ARG A 35 7.17 -11.35 31.09
N GLY A 36 6.57 -12.53 31.26
CA GLY A 36 5.33 -12.91 30.59
C GLY A 36 4.16 -12.01 30.98
N ASN A 37 4.05 -11.69 32.27
CA ASN A 37 3.06 -10.76 32.78
C ASN A 37 3.31 -9.33 32.28
N ASN A 38 4.56 -8.85 32.31
CA ASN A 38 4.94 -7.55 31.75
C ASN A 38 4.68 -7.45 30.24
N ALA A 39 4.88 -8.54 29.48
CA ALA A 39 4.60 -8.57 28.05
C ALA A 39 3.10 -8.59 27.75
N THR A 40 2.29 -9.31 28.54
CA THR A 40 0.84 -9.33 28.38
C THR A 40 0.20 -8.00 28.81
N GLU A 41 0.69 -7.37 29.88
CA GLU A 41 0.31 -6.01 30.30
C GLU A 41 0.66 -4.97 29.25
N LEU A 42 1.86 -5.07 28.63
CA LEU A 42 2.26 -4.18 27.54
C LEU A 42 1.38 -4.34 26.31
N LEU A 43 1.01 -5.57 25.95
CA LEU A 43 0.07 -5.85 24.86
C LEU A 43 -1.34 -5.33 25.19
N ALA A 44 -1.80 -5.45 26.42
CA ALA A 44 -3.07 -4.87 26.87
C ALA A 44 -3.05 -3.34 26.77
N PHE A 45 -1.96 -2.69 27.18
CA PHE A 45 -1.78 -1.24 27.02
C PHE A 45 -1.83 -0.79 25.56
N TYR A 46 -1.13 -1.49 24.65
CA TYR A 46 -1.18 -1.14 23.24
C TYR A 46 -2.55 -1.41 22.60
N ARG A 47 -3.27 -2.46 23.03
CA ARG A 47 -4.65 -2.72 22.59
C ARG A 47 -5.60 -1.62 23.05
N GLN A 48 -5.56 -1.25 24.32
CA GLN A 48 -6.32 -0.14 24.86
C GLN A 48 -6.00 1.17 24.13
N ARG A 49 -4.71 1.44 23.88
CA ARG A 49 -4.30 2.62 23.12
C ARG A 49 -4.81 2.60 21.67
N CYS A 50 -4.84 1.43 21.02
CA CYS A 50 -5.47 1.29 19.71
C CYS A 50 -6.97 1.55 19.76
N GLU A 51 -7.67 1.06 20.79
CA GLU A 51 -9.08 1.34 21.02
C GLU A 51 -9.34 2.83 21.25
N ASP A 52 -8.51 3.49 22.06
CA ASP A 52 -8.57 4.95 22.27
C ASP A 52 -8.39 5.69 20.94
N PHE A 53 -7.40 5.30 20.11
CA PHE A 53 -7.22 5.87 18.77
C PHE A 53 -8.40 5.60 17.84
N HIS A 54 -9.04 4.44 17.94
CA HIS A 54 -10.24 4.13 17.18
C HIS A 54 -11.40 5.03 17.59
N VAL A 55 -11.61 5.23 18.88
CA VAL A 55 -12.64 6.13 19.42
C VAL A 55 -12.36 7.58 19.03
N GLU A 56 -11.12 8.06 19.16
CA GLU A 56 -10.72 9.40 18.71
C GLU A 56 -10.94 9.57 17.20
N ARG A 57 -10.64 8.54 16.41
CA ARG A 57 -10.90 8.55 14.97
C ARG A 57 -12.40 8.58 14.66
N GLU A 58 -13.22 7.81 15.35
CA GLU A 58 -14.67 7.82 15.16
C GLU A 58 -15.29 9.17 15.56
N GLN A 59 -14.83 9.77 16.66
CA GLN A 59 -15.26 11.10 17.09
C GLN A 59 -14.87 12.18 16.08
N THR A 60 -13.65 12.12 15.54
CA THR A 60 -13.20 13.07 14.51
C THR A 60 -13.98 12.87 13.20
N LEU A 61 -14.27 11.63 12.80
CA LEU A 61 -15.13 11.35 11.64
C LEU A 61 -16.57 11.83 11.85
N ALA A 62 -17.15 11.64 13.03
CA ALA A 62 -18.48 12.15 13.35
C ALA A 62 -18.52 13.69 13.32
N HIS A 63 -17.48 14.35 13.84
CA HIS A 63 -17.35 15.80 13.76
C HIS A 63 -17.20 16.29 12.31
N LEU A 64 -16.41 15.58 11.48
CA LEU A 64 -16.27 15.86 10.06
C LEU A 64 -17.60 15.69 9.30
N ALA A 65 -18.37 14.63 9.58
CA ALA A 65 -19.68 14.42 8.97
C ALA A 65 -20.66 15.56 9.30
N GLN A 66 -20.62 16.11 10.52
CA GLN A 66 -21.40 17.29 10.89
C GLN A 66 -20.97 18.55 10.12
N ILE A 67 -19.66 18.72 9.89
CA ILE A 67 -19.14 19.82 9.06
C ILE A 67 -19.51 19.61 7.58
N GLU A 68 -19.60 18.38 7.08
CA GLU A 68 -20.01 18.11 5.70
C GLU A 68 -21.44 18.59 5.41
N VAL A 69 -22.38 18.40 6.33
CA VAL A 69 -23.74 18.98 6.23
C VAL A 69 -23.68 20.51 6.13
N SER A 70 -22.77 21.15 6.88
CA SER A 70 -22.58 22.61 6.79
C SER A 70 -22.00 23.08 5.44
N LYS A 71 -21.24 22.23 4.73
CA LYS A 71 -20.76 22.54 3.36
C LYS A 71 -21.89 22.48 2.35
N GLU A 72 -22.83 21.53 2.50
CA GLU A 72 -24.04 21.46 1.69
C GLU A 72 -24.92 22.69 1.92
N GLU A 73 -25.11 23.10 3.19
CA GLU A 73 -25.80 24.35 3.54
C GLU A 73 -25.09 25.57 2.94
N ALA A 74 -23.76 25.64 3.00
CA ALA A 74 -22.99 26.70 2.37
C ALA A 74 -23.14 26.71 0.85
N HIS A 75 -23.19 25.55 0.19
CA HIS A 75 -23.45 25.45 -1.24
C HIS A 75 -24.88 25.88 -1.59
N ARG A 76 -25.89 25.46 -0.79
CA ARG A 76 -27.27 25.89 -0.93
C ARG A 76 -27.41 27.41 -0.78
N LEU A 77 -26.79 28.00 0.23
CA LEU A 77 -26.78 29.45 0.44
C LEU A 77 -26.08 30.19 -0.70
N LYS A 78 -24.95 29.68 -1.20
CA LYS A 78 -24.29 30.23 -2.40
C LYS A 78 -25.17 30.18 -3.64
N TRP A 79 -25.92 29.09 -3.83
CA TRP A 79 -26.88 28.97 -4.93
C TRP A 79 -28.05 29.93 -4.78
N GLN A 80 -28.58 30.08 -3.56
CA GLN A 80 -29.61 31.07 -3.28
C GLN A 80 -29.12 32.49 -3.54
N LEU A 81 -27.89 32.82 -3.12
CA LEU A 81 -27.27 34.12 -3.43
C LEU A 81 -27.14 34.35 -4.93
N LYS A 82 -26.63 33.38 -5.69
CA LYS A 82 -26.55 33.49 -7.16
C LYS A 82 -27.91 33.70 -7.82
N SER A 83 -28.91 32.92 -7.42
CA SER A 83 -30.28 33.08 -7.93
C SER A 83 -30.88 34.43 -7.57
N LYS A 84 -30.56 34.97 -6.38
CA LYS A 84 -30.97 36.31 -5.95
C LYS A 84 -30.22 37.40 -6.70
N ASP A 85 -28.94 37.21 -6.99
CA ASP A 85 -28.16 38.14 -7.82
C ASP A 85 -28.70 38.19 -9.25
N GLU A 86 -29.05 37.03 -9.84
CA GLU A 86 -29.72 36.93 -11.13
C GLU A 86 -31.07 37.65 -11.11
N GLU A 87 -31.92 37.41 -10.09
CA GLU A 87 -33.20 38.12 -9.90
C GLU A 87 -32.98 39.64 -9.78
N ILE A 88 -31.95 40.09 -9.05
CA ILE A 88 -31.60 41.51 -8.95
C ILE A 88 -31.22 42.06 -10.32
N THR A 89 -30.43 41.35 -11.12
CA THR A 89 -30.06 41.82 -12.47
C THR A 89 -31.28 41.90 -13.41
N GLU A 90 -32.19 40.94 -13.35
CA GLU A 90 -33.45 40.97 -14.10
C GLU A 90 -34.33 42.15 -13.67
N LEU A 91 -34.42 42.41 -12.37
CA LEU A 91 -35.14 43.56 -11.80
C LEU A 91 -34.48 44.89 -12.19
N GLU A 92 -33.15 44.99 -12.20
CA GLU A 92 -32.42 46.17 -12.68
C GLU A 92 -32.72 46.44 -14.16
N GLU A 93 -32.78 45.40 -15.00
CA GLU A 93 -33.15 45.53 -16.41
C GLU A 93 -34.62 45.92 -16.59
N ALA A 94 -35.54 45.31 -15.83
CA ALA A 94 -36.95 45.65 -15.85
C ALA A 94 -37.18 47.11 -15.42
N LEU A 95 -36.44 47.57 -14.40
CA LEU A 95 -36.45 48.97 -13.96
C LEU A 95 -35.95 49.91 -15.06
N LYS A 96 -34.84 49.57 -15.74
CA LYS A 96 -34.33 50.35 -16.89
C LYS A 96 -35.37 50.45 -18.01
N LYS A 97 -36.04 49.34 -18.35
CA LYS A 97 -37.12 49.29 -19.36
C LYS A 97 -38.32 50.14 -18.92
N ALA A 98 -38.75 50.03 -17.66
CA ALA A 98 -39.84 50.83 -17.10
C ALA A 98 -39.52 52.34 -17.07
N ASN A 99 -38.28 52.71 -16.75
CA ASN A 99 -37.84 54.10 -16.80
C ASN A 99 -37.88 54.64 -18.24
N ALA A 100 -37.48 53.85 -19.23
CA ALA A 100 -37.57 54.23 -20.63
C ALA A 100 -39.02 54.46 -21.10
N THR A 101 -39.94 53.55 -20.75
CA THR A 101 -41.37 53.72 -21.07
C THR A 101 -41.99 54.90 -20.33
N LEU A 102 -41.58 55.15 -19.07
CA LEU A 102 -42.02 56.32 -18.30
C LEU A 102 -41.59 57.63 -18.98
N PHE A 103 -40.37 57.74 -19.48
CA PHE A 103 -39.94 58.92 -20.23
C PHE A 103 -40.68 59.07 -21.57
N GLN A 104 -41.02 57.96 -22.23
CA GLN A 104 -41.85 57.98 -23.44
C GLN A 104 -43.26 58.51 -23.15
N VAL A 105 -43.94 57.94 -22.14
CA VAL A 105 -45.29 58.39 -21.75
C VAL A 105 -45.29 59.83 -21.27
N LYS A 106 -44.23 60.28 -20.57
CA LYS A 106 -44.07 61.70 -20.22
C LYS A 106 -43.95 62.60 -21.46
N ALA A 107 -43.29 62.15 -22.52
CA ALA A 107 -43.21 62.90 -23.77
C ALA A 107 -44.59 62.98 -24.45
N GLU A 108 -45.27 61.84 -24.59
CA GLU A 108 -46.63 61.77 -25.14
C GLU A 108 -47.62 62.63 -24.34
N LEU A 109 -47.49 62.68 -23.00
CA LEU A 109 -48.30 63.55 -22.15
C LEU A 109 -48.05 65.03 -22.44
N ILE A 110 -46.79 65.44 -22.66
CA ILE A 110 -46.47 66.82 -23.05
C ILE A 110 -47.08 67.15 -24.42
N ASP A 111 -47.04 66.21 -25.37
CA ASP A 111 -47.64 66.38 -26.71
C ASP A 111 -49.17 66.54 -26.63
N VAL A 112 -49.86 65.69 -25.85
CA VAL A 112 -51.31 65.81 -25.64
C VAL A 112 -51.67 67.09 -24.87
N GLN A 113 -50.83 67.53 -23.92
CA GLN A 113 -51.00 68.82 -23.25
C GLN A 113 -50.77 69.99 -24.20
N ALA A 114 -49.85 69.85 -25.15
CA ALA A 114 -49.58 70.82 -26.20
C ALA A 114 -50.80 70.97 -27.11
N GLU A 115 -51.35 69.85 -27.60
CA GLU A 115 -52.56 69.80 -28.42
C GLU A 115 -53.78 70.40 -27.71
N ASN A 116 -53.98 70.05 -26.43
CA ASN A 116 -55.05 70.65 -25.62
C ASN A 116 -54.92 72.17 -25.50
N LYS A 117 -53.69 72.70 -25.36
CA LYS A 117 -53.48 74.16 -25.32
C LYS A 117 -53.77 74.80 -26.67
N THR A 118 -53.37 74.17 -27.78
CA THR A 118 -53.66 74.69 -29.12
C THR A 118 -55.17 74.69 -29.40
N LEU A 119 -55.87 73.62 -29.04
CA LEU A 119 -57.34 73.54 -29.16
C LEU A 119 -58.03 74.59 -28.29
N LYS A 120 -57.54 74.85 -27.07
CA LYS A 120 -58.07 75.94 -26.22
C LYS A 120 -57.85 77.33 -26.80
N VAL A 121 -56.69 77.58 -27.44
CA VAL A 121 -56.44 78.86 -28.13
C VAL A 121 -57.36 79.00 -29.34
N GLN A 122 -57.53 77.94 -30.13
CA GLN A 122 -58.47 77.93 -31.26
C GLN A 122 -59.92 78.15 -30.80
N GLU A 123 -60.35 77.48 -29.73
CA GLU A 123 -61.68 77.66 -29.15
C GLU A 123 -61.89 79.12 -28.72
N GLN A 124 -60.88 79.75 -28.11
CA GLN A 124 -60.96 81.16 -27.72
C GLN A 124 -61.04 82.08 -28.95
N ASP A 125 -60.27 81.82 -29.99
CA ASP A 125 -60.30 82.59 -31.24
C ASP A 125 -61.67 82.43 -31.94
N ASP A 126 -62.22 81.23 -31.98
CA ASP A 126 -63.53 80.96 -32.57
C ASP A 126 -64.67 81.59 -31.75
N ARG A 127 -64.58 81.56 -30.41
CA ARG A 127 -65.49 82.32 -29.53
C ARG A 127 -65.45 83.82 -29.83
N LEU A 128 -64.27 84.39 -30.07
CA LEU A 128 -64.12 85.81 -30.43
C LEU A 128 -64.70 86.10 -31.82
N LYS A 129 -64.47 85.25 -32.83
CA LYS A 129 -65.09 85.37 -34.16
C LYS A 129 -66.61 85.31 -34.08
N ILE A 130 -67.16 84.37 -33.30
CA ILE A 130 -68.60 84.27 -33.07
C ILE A 130 -69.14 85.54 -32.43
N GLN A 131 -68.47 86.07 -31.39
CA GLN A 131 -68.86 87.35 -30.77
C GLN A 131 -68.81 88.52 -31.76
N HIS A 132 -67.77 88.62 -32.58
CA HIS A 132 -67.66 89.65 -33.62
C HIS A 132 -68.79 89.54 -34.65
N LEU A 133 -69.08 88.33 -35.14
CA LEU A 133 -70.20 88.07 -36.04
C LEU A 133 -71.56 88.37 -35.39
N LEU A 134 -71.74 88.05 -34.11
CA LEU A 134 -72.93 88.41 -33.35
C LEU A 134 -73.10 89.93 -33.23
N VAL A 135 -72.01 90.69 -33.01
CA VAL A 135 -72.05 92.16 -32.99
C VAL A 135 -72.43 92.73 -34.36
N LEU A 136 -71.94 92.16 -35.46
CA LEU A 136 -72.29 92.58 -36.82
C LEU A 136 -73.73 92.20 -37.23
N THR A 137 -74.28 91.13 -36.65
CA THR A 137 -75.63 90.63 -36.95
C THR A 137 -76.70 91.08 -35.95
N GLN A 138 -76.32 91.79 -34.90
CA GLN A 138 -77.29 92.51 -34.08
C GLN A 138 -78.10 93.45 -34.98
N PRO A 139 -79.44 93.40 -34.96
CA PRO A 139 -80.25 94.31 -35.74
C PRO A 139 -79.91 95.73 -35.28
N ILE A 140 -79.36 96.54 -36.18
CA ILE A 140 -79.27 97.98 -35.99
C ILE A 140 -80.73 98.42 -35.82
N SER A 141 -81.15 98.71 -34.58
CA SER A 141 -82.36 99.48 -34.37
C SER A 141 -82.07 100.88 -34.89
N GLU A 142 -82.26 101.08 -36.20
CA GLU A 142 -82.42 102.42 -36.74
C GLU A 142 -83.57 103.04 -35.95
N GLN A 143 -83.26 103.97 -35.05
CA GLN A 143 -84.25 104.94 -34.61
C GLN A 143 -84.55 105.82 -35.83
N VAL A 144 -85.49 105.37 -36.67
CA VAL A 144 -86.08 106.15 -37.74
C VAL A 144 -86.83 107.31 -37.07
N THR A 145 -86.14 108.42 -36.88
CA THR A 145 -86.78 109.69 -36.56
C THR A 145 -87.39 110.22 -37.86
N PHE A 146 -88.72 110.15 -37.97
CA PHE A 146 -89.47 110.74 -39.06
C PHE A 146 -89.31 112.27 -39.04
N PHE A 147 -88.38 112.81 -39.83
CA PHE A 147 -88.44 114.22 -40.21
C PHE A 147 -89.34 114.35 -41.45
N ARG A 148 -90.45 115.06 -41.23
CA ARG A 148 -91.48 115.38 -42.22
C ARG A 148 -90.87 116.26 -43.32
N ASP A 149 -91.13 115.89 -44.57
CA ASP A 149 -90.68 116.54 -45.80
C ASP A 149 -90.82 118.08 -45.81
N CYS A 150 -89.71 118.76 -46.14
CA CYS A 150 -89.69 120.08 -46.76
C CYS A 150 -88.65 120.06 -47.89
N ARG A 151 -89.12 119.95 -49.14
CA ARG A 151 -88.34 120.21 -50.38
C ARG A 151 -88.27 121.73 -50.62
N PRO A 152 -87.28 122.30 -51.38
CA PRO A 152 -86.88 121.80 -52.71
C PRO A 152 -85.43 122.01 -53.20
N GLY A 153 -85.05 121.11 -54.14
CA GLY A 153 -84.50 121.50 -55.44
C GLY A 153 -82.99 121.65 -55.61
N THR A 154 -82.30 120.63 -56.13
CA THR A 154 -81.54 120.73 -57.38
C THR A 154 -81.20 119.34 -57.94
N ARG A 155 -81.30 119.23 -59.26
CA ARG A 155 -81.15 118.03 -60.07
C ARG A 155 -79.82 118.16 -60.82
N THR A 156 -78.92 117.18 -60.69
CA THR A 156 -77.79 117.01 -61.61
C THR A 156 -77.59 115.54 -61.93
N THR A 157 -77.70 115.23 -63.22
CA THR A 157 -77.50 113.93 -63.87
C THR A 157 -76.10 113.81 -64.45
N TYR A 158 -75.73 112.57 -64.82
CA TYR A 158 -74.69 112.04 -65.75
C TYR A 158 -73.54 111.25 -65.09
N PRO A 159 -72.94 110.26 -65.78
CA PRO A 159 -73.55 109.20 -66.60
C PRO A 159 -72.97 107.79 -66.33
N SER A 160 -73.74 106.77 -66.73
CA SER A 160 -73.33 105.36 -66.84
C SER A 160 -72.38 105.16 -68.03
N ARG A 161 -71.33 104.34 -67.87
CA ARG A 161 -70.57 103.76 -68.97
C ARG A 161 -70.54 102.23 -68.86
N GLN A 162 -70.85 101.62 -69.99
CA GLN A 162 -71.09 100.20 -70.24
C GLN A 162 -69.89 99.28 -69.96
N MET A 163 -70.24 98.02 -69.67
CA MET A 163 -69.42 96.81 -69.82
C MET A 163 -68.88 96.65 -71.25
N PRO A 164 -67.96 95.70 -71.45
CA PRO A 164 -68.38 94.46 -72.09
C PRO A 164 -67.89 93.18 -71.38
N ALA A 165 -68.76 92.17 -71.31
CA ALA A 165 -68.40 90.74 -71.20
C ALA A 165 -68.11 90.20 -72.64
N PRO A 166 -67.94 88.89 -72.93
CA PRO A 166 -67.86 87.67 -72.09
C PRO A 166 -66.83 86.59 -72.55
N THR A 167 -66.47 85.60 -71.72
CA THR A 167 -66.13 84.20 -72.13
C THR A 167 -66.35 83.26 -70.92
N THR A 168 -67.44 82.50 -70.82
CA THR A 168 -67.69 81.14 -71.35
C THR A 168 -66.85 80.02 -70.69
N TYR A 169 -67.44 79.40 -69.64
CA TYR A 169 -67.49 77.96 -69.23
C TYR A 169 -66.20 77.09 -69.11
N PRO A 170 -66.25 75.89 -68.47
CA PRO A 170 -67.21 75.30 -67.54
C PRO A 170 -66.56 74.71 -66.25
N TYR A 171 -67.40 74.46 -65.24
CA TYR A 171 -67.14 73.44 -64.21
C TYR A 171 -67.32 72.04 -64.81
N PRO A 172 -66.60 71.02 -64.30
CA PRO A 172 -67.23 69.72 -64.12
C PRO A 172 -67.03 69.22 -62.68
N SER A 173 -68.17 68.97 -62.05
CA SER A 173 -68.30 68.03 -60.93
C SER A 173 -68.38 66.63 -61.52
N THR A 174 -67.57 65.69 -61.06
CA THR A 174 -67.95 64.27 -60.90
C THR A 174 -67.06 63.63 -59.84
N MET A 175 -67.70 63.00 -58.85
CA MET A 175 -67.07 62.01 -58.00
C MET A 175 -66.47 60.87 -58.83
N HIS A 176 -65.32 60.35 -58.41
CA HIS A 176 -65.00 58.94 -58.58
C HIS A 176 -64.37 58.39 -57.30
N ILE A 177 -65.10 57.44 -56.70
CA ILE A 177 -64.63 56.42 -55.78
C ILE A 177 -63.78 55.44 -56.61
N GLY A 178 -62.57 55.14 -56.13
CA GLY A 178 -61.66 54.17 -56.72
C GLY A 178 -60.60 53.77 -55.70
N SER A 179 -60.82 52.62 -55.07
CA SER A 179 -59.85 51.86 -54.30
C SER A 179 -58.81 51.26 -55.24
N GLU A 180 -57.53 51.30 -54.89
CA GLU A 180 -56.56 50.26 -55.25
C GLU A 180 -55.24 50.44 -54.47
N ASP A 181 -54.89 49.38 -53.74
CA ASP A 181 -53.57 49.11 -53.19
C ASP A 181 -52.56 48.83 -54.32
N MET A 182 -51.36 49.38 -54.27
CA MET A 182 -50.11 48.61 -54.36
C MET A 182 -48.85 49.48 -54.32
N GLN A 183 -47.97 49.11 -53.39
CA GLN A 183 -46.50 48.99 -53.51
C GLN A 183 -45.71 50.12 -54.18
N GLU A 184 -44.94 50.85 -53.37
CA GLU A 184 -43.64 51.35 -53.83
C GLU A 184 -42.51 51.06 -52.83
N GLU A 185 -41.34 50.85 -53.42
CA GLU A 185 -40.20 50.11 -52.95
C GLU A 185 -39.50 50.69 -51.71
N ARG A 186 -39.10 49.77 -50.83
CA ARG A 186 -38.02 50.00 -49.86
C ARG A 186 -36.67 50.11 -50.61
N LYS A 187 -36.13 51.32 -50.73
CA LYS A 187 -34.68 51.53 -50.93
C LYS A 187 -34.02 52.00 -49.64
N LYS A 188 -33.37 51.06 -48.96
CA LYS A 188 -32.33 51.34 -47.96
C LYS A 188 -31.10 51.89 -48.69
N LYS A 189 -30.66 53.11 -48.35
CA LYS A 189 -29.27 53.51 -48.57
C LYS A 189 -28.70 54.14 -47.30
N LYS A 190 -27.53 53.59 -46.96
CA LYS A 190 -26.69 53.88 -45.81
C LYS A 190 -26.36 55.35 -45.71
N GLN A 191 -26.41 55.87 -44.49
CA GLN A 191 -25.69 57.05 -44.06
C GLN A 191 -24.18 56.79 -44.20
N ASP A 192 -23.48 57.70 -44.86
CA ASP A 192 -22.17 58.12 -44.41
C ASP A 192 -21.91 59.58 -44.82
N LYS A 193 -21.81 60.41 -43.78
CA LYS A 193 -20.98 61.61 -43.61
C LYS A 193 -20.84 62.55 -44.82
N SER A 194 -21.65 63.62 -44.80
CA SER A 194 -21.25 64.91 -45.35
C SER A 194 -21.34 65.98 -44.26
N GLY A 195 -20.21 66.65 -44.00
CA GLY A 195 -20.19 67.91 -43.29
C GLY A 195 -20.93 68.96 -44.12
N PHE A 196 -22.07 69.42 -43.60
CA PHE A 196 -22.86 70.46 -44.21
C PHE A 196 -22.55 71.80 -43.54
N VAL A 197 -21.73 72.60 -44.22
CA VAL A 197 -21.56 74.03 -43.94
C VAL A 197 -22.86 74.72 -44.32
N VAL A 198 -23.51 75.35 -43.34
CA VAL A 198 -24.69 76.20 -43.55
C VAL A 198 -24.25 77.45 -44.33
N ARG A 199 -24.39 77.43 -45.67
CA ARG A 199 -24.54 78.66 -46.46
C ARG A 199 -25.98 79.12 -46.34
N GLY A 200 -26.22 80.02 -45.38
CA GLY A 200 -27.42 80.85 -45.38
C GLY A 200 -27.31 81.90 -46.48
N ASN A 201 -27.93 81.64 -47.64
CA ASN A 201 -28.32 82.70 -48.56
C ASN A 201 -29.73 83.15 -48.16
N ALA A 202 -29.79 84.07 -47.20
CA ALA A 202 -30.96 84.91 -46.98
C ALA A 202 -30.53 86.38 -47.18
N SER A 203 -31.32 87.06 -47.98
CA SER A 203 -31.11 88.34 -48.63
C SER A 203 -30.83 89.51 -47.68
N SER A 204 -29.77 90.25 -48.00
CA SER A 204 -29.40 91.52 -47.40
C SER A 204 -30.44 92.61 -47.71
N LEU A 205 -31.41 92.79 -46.81
CA LEU A 205 -32.18 94.03 -46.69
C LEU A 205 -31.34 95.07 -45.92
N LYS A 206 -30.37 95.68 -46.59
CA LYS A 206 -29.61 96.85 -46.10
C LYS A 206 -29.51 97.92 -47.19
N SER A 207 -30.66 98.44 -47.64
CA SER A 207 -30.73 99.78 -48.24
C SER A 207 -32.18 100.20 -48.41
N ILE A 208 -32.79 100.81 -47.40
CA ILE A 208 -33.84 101.85 -47.50
C ILE A 208 -33.97 102.40 -46.07
N SER A 209 -33.21 103.45 -45.77
CA SER A 209 -33.51 104.43 -44.71
C SER A 209 -32.39 105.48 -44.64
N ARG A 210 -32.20 106.22 -45.73
CA ARG A 210 -31.57 107.55 -45.65
C ARG A 210 -32.67 108.61 -45.66
N SER A 211 -32.50 109.56 -44.75
CA SER A 211 -33.22 110.83 -44.55
C SER A 211 -34.70 110.79 -44.14
N ILE A 212 -34.96 110.78 -42.83
CA ILE A 212 -36.13 111.48 -42.24
C ILE A 212 -35.59 112.30 -41.05
N PRO A 213 -35.87 113.62 -40.95
CA PRO A 213 -35.34 114.47 -39.89
C PRO A 213 -35.94 114.14 -38.51
N ALA A 214 -35.11 114.31 -37.49
CA ALA A 214 -35.44 114.13 -36.08
C ALA A 214 -36.42 115.21 -35.59
N ASN A 215 -37.73 114.94 -35.67
CA ASN A 215 -38.76 115.40 -34.71
C ASN A 215 -40.18 115.01 -35.14
N LYS A 216 -40.43 113.72 -35.33
CA LYS A 216 -41.78 113.15 -35.21
C LYS A 216 -41.64 111.85 -34.46
N VAL A 217 -42.16 111.78 -33.24
CA VAL A 217 -42.39 110.52 -32.55
C VAL A 217 -43.38 109.74 -33.42
N LEU A 218 -42.86 108.88 -34.30
CA LEU A 218 -43.61 107.77 -34.85
C LEU A 218 -43.89 106.83 -33.68
N ARG A 219 -44.88 107.19 -32.87
CA ARG A 219 -45.60 106.21 -32.08
C ARG A 219 -46.26 105.34 -33.13
N THR A 220 -45.67 104.19 -33.40
CA THR A 220 -46.40 103.09 -34.03
C THR A 220 -47.57 102.82 -33.09
N ILE A 221 -48.69 103.48 -33.35
CA ILE A 221 -49.96 103.17 -32.71
C ILE A 221 -50.28 101.80 -33.28
N TYR A 222 -49.93 100.78 -32.51
CA TYR A 222 -50.38 99.45 -32.76
C TYR A 222 -51.89 99.47 -32.56
N MET A 223 -52.62 99.62 -33.66
CA MET A 223 -54.03 99.28 -33.68
C MET A 223 -54.11 97.83 -33.20
N PRO A 224 -54.86 97.51 -32.13
CA PRO A 224 -55.01 96.14 -31.65
C PRO A 224 -55.58 95.28 -32.78
N ASN A 225 -54.68 94.64 -33.52
CA ASN A 225 -55.08 93.70 -34.54
C ASN A 225 -55.33 92.39 -33.81
N GLU A 226 -56.57 91.94 -33.72
CA GLU A 226 -56.94 90.72 -32.97
C GLU A 226 -56.09 89.51 -33.40
N GLN A 227 -55.70 89.47 -34.67
CA GLN A 227 -54.80 88.47 -35.25
C GLN A 227 -53.42 88.45 -34.58
N THR A 228 -52.89 89.62 -34.24
CA THR A 228 -51.58 89.73 -33.60
C THR A 228 -51.60 89.32 -32.13
N ALA A 229 -52.70 89.57 -31.42
CA ALA A 229 -52.89 89.08 -30.05
C ALA A 229 -53.11 87.55 -29.98
N ALA A 230 -53.75 86.97 -31.00
CA ALA A 230 -53.84 85.52 -31.16
C ALA A 230 -52.46 84.90 -31.44
N LEU A 231 -51.68 85.52 -32.34
CA LEU A 231 -50.31 85.09 -32.64
C LEU A 231 -49.37 85.18 -31.43
N THR A 232 -49.47 86.20 -30.58
CA THR A 232 -48.67 86.26 -29.35
C THR A 232 -49.01 85.12 -28.39
N LYS A 233 -50.30 84.77 -28.25
CA LYS A 233 -50.73 83.64 -27.42
C LYS A 233 -50.26 82.30 -27.96
N THR A 234 -50.26 82.11 -29.29
CA THR A 234 -49.72 80.88 -29.89
C THR A 234 -48.21 80.79 -29.71
N ILE A 235 -47.47 81.89 -29.86
CA ILE A 235 -46.03 81.95 -29.60
C ILE A 235 -45.72 81.61 -28.12
N GLU A 236 -46.45 82.19 -27.16
CA GLU A 236 -46.27 81.88 -25.74
C GLU A 236 -46.60 80.41 -25.41
N SER A 237 -47.61 79.82 -26.07
CA SER A 237 -47.92 78.39 -25.92
C SER A 237 -46.80 77.51 -26.48
N LEU A 238 -46.28 77.83 -27.66
CA LEU A 238 -45.16 77.10 -28.29
C LEU A 238 -43.87 77.23 -27.46
N GLN A 239 -43.58 78.41 -26.91
CA GLN A 239 -42.45 78.62 -26.00
C GLN A 239 -42.55 77.75 -24.74
N LYS A 240 -43.73 77.70 -24.10
CA LYS A 240 -43.97 76.83 -22.93
C LYS A 240 -43.87 75.35 -23.27
N GLN A 241 -44.28 74.94 -24.47
CA GLN A 241 -44.11 73.56 -24.95
C GLN A 241 -42.62 73.24 -25.10
N LEU A 242 -41.86 74.11 -25.76
CA LEU A 242 -40.42 73.94 -25.93
C LEU A 242 -39.70 73.84 -24.57
N GLU A 243 -40.01 74.70 -23.62
CA GLU A 243 -39.44 74.64 -22.27
C GLU A 243 -39.79 73.33 -21.54
N SER A 244 -41.01 72.80 -21.71
CA SER A 244 -41.40 71.53 -21.10
C SER A 244 -40.68 70.33 -21.71
N HIS A 245 -40.48 70.32 -23.03
CA HIS A 245 -39.65 69.31 -23.69
C HIS A 245 -38.18 69.43 -23.30
N GLN A 246 -37.64 70.66 -23.21
CA GLN A 246 -36.26 70.90 -22.74
C GLN A 246 -36.05 70.33 -21.34
N LYS A 247 -36.94 70.61 -20.39
CA LYS A 247 -36.90 70.05 -19.03
C LYS A 247 -36.98 68.52 -19.02
N LEU A 248 -37.82 67.92 -19.87
CA LEU A 248 -37.89 66.46 -19.99
C LEU A 248 -36.59 65.88 -20.55
N THR A 249 -35.98 66.53 -21.54
CA THR A 249 -34.69 66.10 -22.09
C THR A 249 -33.55 66.26 -21.10
N GLU A 250 -33.50 67.36 -20.34
CA GLU A 250 -32.51 67.59 -19.30
C GLU A 250 -32.60 66.53 -18.20
N THR A 251 -33.80 66.23 -17.71
CA THR A 251 -34.01 65.17 -16.71
C THR A 251 -33.65 63.79 -17.24
N ARG A 252 -33.93 63.50 -18.52
CA ARG A 252 -33.50 62.26 -19.18
C ARG A 252 -31.97 62.19 -19.29
N VAL A 253 -31.30 63.28 -19.68
CA VAL A 253 -29.84 63.34 -19.78
C VAL A 253 -29.20 63.15 -18.40
N GLN A 254 -29.73 63.80 -17.36
CA GLN A 254 -29.23 63.65 -16.00
C GLN A 254 -29.37 62.19 -15.51
N ALA A 255 -30.52 61.56 -15.71
CA ALA A 255 -30.72 60.15 -15.34
C ALA A 255 -29.77 59.20 -16.09
N LEU A 256 -29.43 59.49 -17.35
CA LEU A 256 -28.44 58.72 -18.09
C LEU A 256 -27.02 58.93 -17.54
N LEU A 257 -26.65 60.18 -17.20
CA LEU A 257 -25.35 60.48 -16.59
C LEU A 257 -25.18 59.80 -15.23
N ASP A 258 -26.22 59.81 -14.40
CA ASP A 258 -26.21 59.13 -13.10
C ASP A 258 -26.07 57.60 -13.30
N GLY A 259 -26.80 57.01 -14.27
CA GLY A 259 -26.65 55.59 -14.63
C GLY A 259 -25.25 55.23 -15.14
N PHE A 260 -24.62 56.09 -15.95
CA PHE A 260 -23.23 55.89 -16.38
C PHE A 260 -22.25 56.00 -15.20
N ALA A 261 -22.50 56.88 -14.23
CA ALA A 261 -21.67 57.01 -13.03
C ALA A 261 -21.76 55.75 -12.15
N GLU A 262 -22.96 55.20 -11.97
CA GLU A 262 -23.18 53.94 -11.24
C GLU A 262 -22.51 52.75 -11.94
N GLU A 263 -22.66 52.62 -13.25
CA GLU A 263 -22.03 51.53 -14.03
C GLU A 263 -20.50 51.64 -14.00
N LYS A 264 -19.96 52.85 -14.10
CA LYS A 264 -18.52 53.08 -13.93
C LYS A 264 -18.04 52.72 -12.52
N ALA A 265 -18.80 53.04 -11.48
CA ALA A 265 -18.46 52.67 -10.10
C ALA A 265 -18.48 51.14 -9.90
N LYS A 266 -19.51 50.44 -10.43
CA LYS A 266 -19.59 48.97 -10.44
C LYS A 266 -18.38 48.35 -11.16
N MET A 267 -18.00 48.89 -12.32
CA MET A 267 -16.82 48.44 -13.08
C MET A 267 -15.52 48.66 -12.30
N MET A 268 -15.33 49.80 -11.64
CA MET A 268 -14.15 50.08 -10.81
C MET A 268 -14.04 49.11 -9.62
N ILE A 269 -15.14 48.84 -8.93
CA ILE A 269 -15.16 47.85 -7.82
C ILE A 269 -14.84 46.45 -8.36
N HIS A 270 -15.40 46.07 -9.50
CA HIS A 270 -15.10 44.79 -10.13
C HIS A 270 -13.62 44.67 -10.51
N GLN A 271 -13.04 45.74 -11.06
CA GLN A 271 -11.62 45.79 -11.39
C GLN A 271 -10.74 45.67 -10.14
N GLN A 272 -11.04 46.41 -9.08
CA GLN A 272 -10.35 46.28 -7.78
C GLN A 272 -10.42 44.84 -7.26
N HIS A 273 -11.58 44.19 -7.37
CA HIS A 273 -11.74 42.82 -6.94
C HIS A 273 -10.93 41.81 -7.79
N ILE A 274 -10.79 42.05 -9.10
CA ILE A 274 -9.91 41.25 -9.97
C ILE A 274 -8.45 41.46 -9.57
N GLU A 275 -8.03 42.70 -9.32
CA GLU A 275 -6.67 43.03 -8.90
C GLU A 275 -6.33 42.39 -7.54
N GLU A 276 -7.23 42.47 -6.57
CA GLU A 276 -7.10 41.78 -5.28
C GLU A 276 -6.97 40.26 -5.45
N LYS A 277 -7.79 39.65 -6.31
CA LYS A 277 -7.69 38.22 -6.65
C LYS A 277 -6.36 37.88 -7.32
N SER A 278 -5.86 38.73 -8.23
CA SER A 278 -4.53 38.56 -8.84
C SER A 278 -3.44 38.54 -7.78
N ILE A 279 -3.45 39.53 -6.87
CA ILE A 279 -2.49 39.62 -5.77
C ILE A 279 -2.58 38.39 -4.84
N GLN A 280 -3.78 37.89 -4.56
CA GLN A 280 -3.97 36.68 -3.75
C GLN A 280 -3.40 35.44 -4.45
N LEU A 281 -3.68 35.26 -5.75
CA LEU A 281 -3.15 34.15 -6.54
C LEU A 281 -1.62 34.23 -6.66
N GLU A 282 -1.06 35.41 -6.89
CA GLU A 282 0.38 35.63 -6.90
C GLU A 282 1.03 35.25 -5.56
N LYS A 283 0.42 35.65 -4.43
CA LYS A 283 0.86 35.24 -3.09
C LYS A 283 0.77 33.73 -2.89
N GLN A 284 -0.27 33.07 -3.40
CA GLN A 284 -0.40 31.61 -3.33
C GLN A 284 0.68 30.91 -4.17
N VAL A 285 0.92 31.38 -5.39
CA VAL A 285 1.98 30.88 -6.27
C VAL A 285 3.36 31.06 -5.63
N GLU A 286 3.61 32.20 -5.00
CA GLU A 286 4.85 32.46 -4.30
C GLU A 286 5.01 31.54 -3.06
N LYS A 287 3.95 31.31 -2.30
CA LYS A 287 3.94 30.36 -1.18
C LYS A 287 4.23 28.93 -1.66
N THR A 288 3.57 28.46 -2.72
CA THR A 288 3.79 27.11 -3.25
C THR A 288 5.20 26.94 -3.83
N LYS A 289 5.73 27.96 -4.51
CA LYS A 289 7.14 27.99 -4.94
C LYS A 289 8.09 27.85 -3.76
N ARG A 290 7.90 28.62 -2.68
CA ARG A 290 8.74 28.51 -1.47
C ARG A 290 8.69 27.13 -0.86
N VAL A 291 7.49 26.58 -0.68
CA VAL A 291 7.32 25.21 -0.16
C VAL A 291 8.02 24.20 -1.06
N LEU A 292 7.87 24.31 -2.39
CA LEU A 292 8.53 23.42 -3.34
C LEU A 292 10.07 23.53 -3.27
N THR A 293 10.61 24.74 -3.16
CA THR A 293 12.07 24.91 -3.02
C THR A 293 12.58 24.32 -1.71
N GLN A 294 11.82 24.48 -0.63
CA GLN A 294 12.18 23.94 0.68
C GLN A 294 12.09 22.41 0.69
N THR A 295 11.02 21.82 0.15
CA THR A 295 10.87 20.35 0.07
C THR A 295 11.91 19.73 -0.86
N THR A 296 12.25 20.39 -1.96
CA THR A 296 13.33 19.93 -2.86
C THR A 296 14.68 19.96 -2.15
N LYS A 297 14.97 21.03 -1.39
CA LYS A 297 16.19 21.13 -0.59
C LYS A 297 16.24 20.02 0.47
N ASP A 298 15.15 19.81 1.20
CA ASP A 298 15.07 18.79 2.25
C ASP A 298 15.21 17.38 1.67
N TYR A 299 14.62 17.12 0.51
CA TYR A 299 14.79 15.88 -0.24
C TYR A 299 16.25 15.64 -0.63
N LEU A 300 16.95 16.64 -1.17
CA LEU A 300 18.35 16.52 -1.56
C LEU A 300 19.26 16.26 -0.35
N VAL A 301 19.02 16.95 0.76
CA VAL A 301 19.75 16.73 2.01
C VAL A 301 19.48 15.33 2.55
N LEU A 302 18.22 14.88 2.53
CA LEU A 302 17.86 13.55 2.99
C LEU A 302 18.48 12.45 2.12
N ARG A 303 18.50 12.65 0.79
CA ARG A 303 19.17 11.76 -0.16
C ARG A 303 20.66 11.65 0.13
N HIS A 304 21.34 12.79 0.36
CA HIS A 304 22.75 12.80 0.71
C HIS A 304 23.02 12.05 2.02
N LYS A 305 22.24 12.36 3.08
CA LYS A 305 22.36 11.68 4.38
C LYS A 305 22.10 10.17 4.27
N SER A 306 21.15 9.75 3.44
CA SER A 306 20.90 8.33 3.17
C SER A 306 22.10 7.66 2.52
N GLN A 307 22.70 8.30 1.51
CA GLN A 307 23.90 7.79 0.84
C GLN A 307 25.11 7.73 1.80
N GLU A 308 25.27 8.72 2.68
CA GLU A 308 26.30 8.71 3.71
C GLU A 308 26.08 7.57 4.71
N ALA A 309 24.84 7.38 5.18
CA ALA A 309 24.49 6.30 6.09
C ALA A 309 24.71 4.92 5.47
N GLU A 310 24.34 4.73 4.19
CA GLU A 310 24.63 3.50 3.44
C GLU A 310 26.14 3.25 3.33
N ARG A 311 26.92 4.29 3.03
CA ARG A 311 28.38 4.18 2.94
C ARG A 311 28.99 3.77 4.29
N LEU A 312 28.57 4.39 5.38
CA LEU A 312 29.02 4.05 6.73
C LEU A 312 28.63 2.61 7.11
N ALA A 313 27.39 2.20 6.82
CA ALA A 313 26.95 0.81 7.06
C ALA A 313 27.79 -0.20 6.25
N HIS A 314 28.13 0.11 5.00
CA HIS A 314 29.03 -0.72 4.19
C HIS A 314 30.44 -0.79 4.78
N GLU A 315 30.98 0.33 5.27
CA GLU A 315 32.27 0.36 5.96
C GLU A 315 32.26 -0.49 7.24
N GLU A 316 31.21 -0.41 8.06
CA GLU A 316 31.03 -1.23 9.27
C GLU A 316 30.92 -2.73 8.93
N ILE A 317 30.08 -3.09 7.95
CA ILE A 317 29.93 -4.48 7.49
C ILE A 317 31.28 -5.00 6.99
N PHE A 318 32.04 -4.20 6.26
CA PHE A 318 33.36 -4.60 5.78
C PHE A 318 34.35 -4.83 6.92
N GLN A 319 34.34 -3.96 7.94
CA GLN A 319 35.17 -4.16 9.14
C GLN A 319 34.78 -5.45 9.89
N VAL A 320 33.49 -5.73 10.05
CA VAL A 320 33.01 -6.97 10.68
C VAL A 320 33.40 -8.18 9.85
N LYS A 321 33.23 -8.14 8.53
CA LYS A 321 33.65 -9.24 7.63
C LYS A 321 35.15 -9.54 7.76
N ARG A 322 36.01 -8.52 7.77
CA ARG A 322 37.45 -8.71 8.01
C ARG A 322 37.74 -9.37 9.35
N LYS A 323 37.07 -8.95 10.43
CA LYS A 323 37.22 -9.58 11.76
C LYS A 323 36.72 -11.04 11.76
N CYS A 324 35.62 -11.33 11.07
CA CYS A 324 35.13 -12.69 10.92
C CYS A 324 36.11 -13.56 10.12
N GLU A 325 36.68 -13.03 9.02
CA GLU A 325 37.71 -13.72 8.24
C GLU A 325 38.94 -14.04 9.09
N THR A 326 39.45 -13.08 9.86
CA THR A 326 40.60 -13.32 10.76
C THR A 326 40.26 -14.38 11.81
N LEU A 327 39.12 -14.28 12.49
CA LEU A 327 38.69 -15.27 13.48
C LEU A 327 38.47 -16.67 12.88
N VAL A 328 37.95 -16.75 11.65
CA VAL A 328 37.81 -18.02 10.93
C VAL A 328 39.18 -18.59 10.61
N THR A 329 40.14 -17.80 10.13
CA THR A 329 41.51 -18.28 9.88
C THR A 329 42.17 -18.79 11.16
N GLU A 330 42.05 -18.06 12.28
CA GLU A 330 42.54 -18.48 13.59
C GLU A 330 41.88 -19.77 14.06
N LYS A 331 40.54 -19.87 13.93
CA LYS A 331 39.81 -21.10 14.25
C LYS A 331 40.28 -22.28 13.40
N THR A 332 40.47 -22.10 12.09
CA THR A 332 40.97 -23.18 11.22
C THR A 332 42.37 -23.64 11.62
N GLN A 333 43.28 -22.70 11.90
CA GLN A 333 44.62 -23.02 12.37
C GLN A 333 44.61 -23.77 13.71
N LEU A 334 43.76 -23.37 14.65
CA LEU A 334 43.59 -24.09 15.91
C LEU A 334 43.01 -25.48 15.70
N THR A 335 42.01 -25.63 14.84
CA THR A 335 41.45 -26.96 14.54
C THR A 335 42.47 -27.88 13.88
N ASP A 336 43.33 -27.36 13.01
CA ASP A 336 44.37 -28.14 12.35
C ASP A 336 45.47 -28.54 13.35
N LYS A 337 45.89 -27.63 14.25
CA LYS A 337 46.79 -27.96 15.36
C LYS A 337 46.23 -29.08 16.25
N VAL A 338 44.97 -28.99 16.65
CA VAL A 338 44.31 -30.04 17.46
C VAL A 338 44.22 -31.36 16.67
N ARG A 339 43.97 -31.31 15.35
CA ARG A 339 43.97 -32.51 14.50
C ARG A 339 45.35 -33.15 14.43
N GLU A 340 46.41 -32.36 14.30
CA GLU A 340 47.80 -32.82 14.29
C GLU A 340 48.17 -33.46 15.63
N GLU A 341 47.86 -32.80 16.75
CA GLU A 341 48.10 -33.31 18.11
C GLU A 341 47.34 -34.62 18.37
N THR A 342 46.04 -34.68 18.02
CA THR A 342 45.25 -35.90 18.17
C THR A 342 45.73 -37.03 17.24
N HIS A 343 46.25 -36.71 16.05
CA HIS A 343 46.84 -37.70 15.16
C HIS A 343 48.19 -38.21 15.68
N ALA A 344 49.03 -37.33 16.21
CA ALA A 344 50.28 -37.69 16.86
C ALA A 344 50.02 -38.60 18.07
N LEU A 345 49.07 -38.23 18.94
CA LEU A 345 48.68 -39.07 20.08
C LEU A 345 48.14 -40.43 19.63
N ARG A 346 47.30 -40.47 18.58
CA ARG A 346 46.82 -41.73 18.00
C ARG A 346 47.93 -42.60 17.40
N LYS A 347 49.04 -42.02 16.92
CA LYS A 347 50.21 -42.78 16.47
C LYS A 347 50.93 -43.38 17.67
N VAL A 348 51.23 -42.58 18.69
CA VAL A 348 51.88 -43.05 19.92
C VAL A 348 51.09 -44.18 20.57
N VAL A 349 49.78 -44.00 20.79
CA VAL A 349 48.91 -45.04 21.37
C VAL A 349 48.89 -46.32 20.51
N ARG A 350 48.95 -46.20 19.17
CA ARG A 350 49.04 -47.38 18.29
C ARG A 350 50.39 -48.06 18.39
N GLU A 351 51.48 -47.30 18.49
CA GLU A 351 52.83 -47.84 18.64
C GLU A 351 52.99 -48.56 19.98
N GLU A 352 52.53 -47.96 21.08
CA GLU A 352 52.45 -48.59 22.41
C GLU A 352 51.55 -49.83 22.40
N GLY A 353 50.39 -49.76 21.76
CA GLY A 353 49.49 -50.91 21.56
C GLY A 353 50.17 -52.04 20.76
N ASN A 354 50.93 -51.72 19.72
CA ASN A 354 51.67 -52.72 18.96
C ASN A 354 52.83 -53.32 19.77
N GLN A 355 53.55 -52.52 20.56
CA GLN A 355 54.62 -52.99 21.43
C GLN A 355 54.08 -53.97 22.48
N THR A 356 53.01 -53.62 23.17
CA THR A 356 52.37 -54.51 24.16
C THR A 356 51.88 -55.82 23.52
N VAL A 357 51.29 -55.77 22.31
CA VAL A 357 50.93 -56.99 21.56
C VAL A 357 52.15 -57.85 21.21
N LEU A 358 53.26 -57.24 20.80
CA LEU A 358 54.51 -57.96 20.51
C LEU A 358 55.09 -58.59 21.78
N GLU A 359 55.07 -57.90 22.90
CA GLU A 359 55.48 -58.43 24.20
C GLU A 359 54.64 -59.64 24.60
N PHE A 360 53.31 -59.55 24.55
CA PHE A 360 52.42 -60.67 24.84
C PHE A 360 52.63 -61.84 23.87
N ARG A 361 52.85 -61.57 22.59
CA ARG A 361 53.17 -62.60 21.59
C ARG A 361 54.49 -63.30 21.93
N ASN A 362 55.53 -62.55 22.29
CA ASN A 362 56.83 -63.11 22.67
C ASN A 362 56.75 -63.92 23.96
N GLN A 363 55.97 -63.45 24.94
CA GLN A 363 55.68 -64.21 26.16
C GLN A 363 54.96 -65.52 25.83
N ALA A 364 53.92 -65.48 24.99
CA ALA A 364 53.21 -66.68 24.53
C ALA A 364 54.16 -67.67 23.85
N LEU A 365 54.99 -67.20 22.91
CA LEU A 365 56.01 -68.04 22.26
C LEU A 365 57.03 -68.62 23.25
N SER A 366 57.45 -67.86 24.27
CA SER A 366 58.34 -68.38 25.31
C SER A 366 57.66 -69.49 26.10
N ARG A 367 56.41 -69.30 26.51
CA ARG A 367 55.64 -70.33 27.23
C ARG A 367 55.39 -71.57 26.36
N GLU A 368 55.17 -71.40 25.06
CA GLU A 368 55.08 -72.52 24.11
C GLU A 368 56.40 -73.29 24.02
N ARG A 369 57.56 -72.61 23.99
CA ARG A 369 58.88 -73.26 24.03
C ARG A 369 59.09 -74.01 25.34
N ASP A 370 58.77 -73.40 26.48
CA ASP A 370 58.89 -74.04 27.79
C ASP A 370 58.00 -75.29 27.88
N LEU A 371 56.77 -75.21 27.37
CA LEU A 371 55.86 -76.37 27.25
C LEU A 371 56.45 -77.45 26.34
N HIS A 372 57.12 -77.08 25.24
CA HIS A 372 57.76 -78.04 24.36
C HIS A 372 58.93 -78.75 25.05
N MET A 373 59.82 -78.01 25.72
CA MET A 373 60.91 -78.57 26.50
C MET A 373 60.40 -79.51 27.60
N LEU A 374 59.31 -79.13 28.31
CA LEU A 374 58.71 -79.97 29.33
C LEU A 374 58.10 -81.25 28.74
N LYS A 375 57.47 -81.16 27.55
CA LYS A 375 56.97 -82.32 26.80
C LYS A 375 58.12 -83.26 26.40
N GLU A 376 59.25 -82.74 25.93
CA GLU A 376 60.44 -83.54 25.61
C GLU A 376 61.04 -84.20 26.86
N GLN A 377 61.17 -83.47 27.97
CA GLN A 377 61.63 -84.01 29.24
C GLN A 377 60.70 -85.11 29.76
N TYR A 378 59.39 -84.90 29.66
CA TYR A 378 58.40 -85.90 30.04
C TYR A 378 58.51 -87.15 29.15
N ALA A 379 58.64 -86.98 27.83
CA ALA A 379 58.85 -88.09 26.89
C ALA A 379 60.14 -88.86 27.18
N ALA A 380 61.25 -88.17 27.44
CA ALA A 380 62.52 -88.79 27.80
C ALA A 380 62.44 -89.56 29.15
N MET A 381 61.76 -88.99 30.15
CA MET A 381 61.51 -89.67 31.42
C MET A 381 60.62 -90.90 31.21
N GLN A 382 59.58 -90.78 30.39
CA GLN A 382 58.70 -91.89 30.02
C GLN A 382 59.49 -93.01 29.33
N GLU A 383 60.37 -92.69 28.38
CA GLU A 383 61.28 -93.64 27.75
C GLU A 383 62.27 -94.29 28.73
N ALA A 384 62.80 -93.53 29.69
CA ALA A 384 63.68 -94.09 30.72
C ALA A 384 62.93 -95.08 31.63
N CYS A 385 61.69 -94.74 32.00
CA CYS A 385 60.81 -95.64 32.75
C CYS A 385 60.47 -96.90 31.93
N THR A 386 60.13 -96.78 30.64
CA THR A 386 59.84 -97.96 29.80
C THR A 386 61.06 -98.84 29.60
N LYS A 387 62.25 -98.27 29.38
CA LYS A 387 63.52 -99.02 29.34
C LYS A 387 63.78 -99.76 30.65
N ARG A 388 63.57 -99.11 31.81
CA ARG A 388 63.73 -99.75 33.12
C ARG A 388 62.72 -100.88 33.34
N ILE A 389 61.49 -100.71 32.88
CA ILE A 389 60.47 -101.77 32.88
C ILE A 389 60.92 -102.94 32.01
N GLN A 390 61.43 -102.68 30.79
CA GLN A 390 61.96 -103.72 29.89
C GLN A 390 63.15 -104.46 30.51
N ASP A 391 64.10 -103.76 31.15
CA ASP A 391 65.23 -104.38 31.85
C ASP A 391 64.78 -105.28 33.01
N LEU A 392 63.83 -104.81 33.81
CA LEU A 392 63.23 -105.60 34.88
C LEU A 392 62.50 -106.82 34.32
N GLN A 393 61.78 -106.69 33.20
CA GLN A 393 61.16 -107.80 32.49
C GLN A 393 62.21 -108.83 32.04
N VAL A 394 63.33 -108.41 31.43
CA VAL A 394 64.41 -109.31 31.00
C VAL A 394 65.09 -109.99 32.20
N ARG A 395 65.30 -109.29 33.32
CA ARG A 395 65.84 -109.89 34.54
C ARG A 395 64.89 -110.93 35.11
N LEU A 396 63.59 -110.64 35.14
CA LEU A 396 62.56 -111.59 35.56
C LEU A 396 62.51 -112.83 34.66
N THR A 397 62.60 -112.68 33.32
CA THR A 397 62.63 -113.84 32.42
C THR A 397 63.87 -114.69 32.60
N LYS A 398 65.05 -114.09 32.82
CA LYS A 398 66.29 -114.82 33.16
C LYS A 398 66.21 -115.54 34.51
N LEU A 399 65.63 -114.92 35.53
CA LEU A 399 65.40 -115.57 36.82
C LEU A 399 64.43 -116.74 36.66
N ARG A 400 63.33 -116.54 35.93
CA ARG A 400 62.38 -117.63 35.60
C ARG A 400 63.05 -118.77 34.86
N SER A 401 63.93 -118.51 33.89
CA SER A 401 64.64 -119.57 33.17
C SER A 401 65.66 -120.31 34.05
N ARG A 402 66.37 -119.59 34.93
CA ARG A 402 67.27 -120.19 35.93
C ARG A 402 66.51 -121.08 36.90
N TYR A 403 65.40 -120.60 37.46
CA TYR A 403 64.52 -121.40 38.31
C TYR A 403 64.03 -122.65 37.57
N ARG A 404 63.55 -122.51 36.32
CA ARG A 404 63.17 -123.67 35.49
C ARG A 404 64.32 -124.65 35.26
N SER A 405 65.56 -124.17 35.07
CA SER A 405 66.72 -125.06 34.89
C SER A 405 67.14 -125.77 36.17
N LEU A 406 67.05 -125.10 37.32
CA LEU A 406 67.30 -125.69 38.63
C LEU A 406 66.23 -126.73 38.97
N ASP A 407 64.97 -126.44 38.65
CA ASP A 407 63.86 -127.35 38.88
C ASP A 407 63.98 -128.60 38.00
N LYS A 408 64.34 -128.43 36.71
CA LYS A 408 64.71 -129.55 35.82
C LYS A 408 65.89 -130.37 36.35
N ARG A 409 66.93 -129.71 36.88
CA ARG A 409 68.08 -130.39 37.48
C ARG A 409 67.67 -131.17 38.72
N ARG A 410 66.88 -130.56 39.60
CA ARG A 410 66.35 -131.21 40.80
C ARG A 410 65.48 -132.41 40.43
N ALA A 411 64.65 -132.32 39.41
CA ALA A 411 63.86 -133.45 38.91
C ALA A 411 64.77 -134.59 38.44
N MET A 412 65.80 -134.30 37.62
CA MET A 412 66.78 -135.29 37.15
C MET A 412 67.60 -135.91 38.30
N GLU A 413 67.98 -135.13 39.30
CA GLU A 413 68.67 -135.61 40.49
C GLU A 413 67.76 -136.51 41.35
N MET A 414 66.49 -136.12 41.53
CA MET A 414 65.50 -136.95 42.21
C MET A 414 65.26 -138.26 41.47
N GLU A 415 65.20 -138.26 40.14
CA GLU A 415 65.13 -139.46 39.30
C GLU A 415 66.40 -140.34 39.39
N GLY A 416 67.58 -139.74 39.55
CA GLY A 416 68.82 -140.46 39.77
C GLY A 416 68.84 -141.14 41.13
N PHE A 417 68.51 -140.40 42.19
CA PHE A 417 68.45 -140.94 43.55
C PHE A 417 67.40 -142.05 43.68
N THR A 418 66.23 -141.93 43.05
CA THR A 418 65.24 -143.01 43.08
C THR A 418 65.76 -144.28 42.40
N ARG A 419 66.47 -144.17 41.27
CA ARG A 419 67.10 -145.33 40.60
C ARG A 419 68.17 -146.00 41.48
N ASP A 420 69.02 -145.22 42.13
CA ASP A 420 70.09 -145.73 42.98
C ASP A 420 69.52 -146.42 44.24
N LEU A 421 68.50 -145.82 44.87
CA LEU A 421 67.83 -146.40 46.04
C LEU A 421 67.12 -147.71 45.68
N ALA A 422 66.53 -147.81 44.48
CA ALA A 422 65.98 -149.06 43.95
C ALA A 422 67.09 -150.10 43.69
N GLY A 423 68.26 -149.68 43.20
CA GLY A 423 69.43 -150.54 43.02
C GLY A 423 69.99 -151.10 44.34
N LEU A 424 70.10 -150.25 45.35
CA LEU A 424 70.52 -150.60 46.72
C LEU A 424 69.53 -151.56 47.37
N LYS A 425 68.23 -151.32 47.25
CA LYS A 425 67.20 -152.27 47.71
C LYS A 425 67.34 -153.64 47.04
N ARG A 426 67.63 -153.68 45.74
CA ARG A 426 67.90 -154.95 45.01
C ARG A 426 69.17 -155.64 45.50
N HIS A 427 70.24 -154.91 45.82
CA HIS A 427 71.48 -155.51 46.34
C HIS A 427 71.35 -155.98 47.78
N LEU A 428 70.64 -155.21 48.62
CA LEU A 428 70.33 -155.59 49.99
C LEU A 428 69.47 -156.86 50.00
N GLN A 429 68.48 -156.97 49.11
CA GLN A 429 67.75 -158.23 48.91
C GLN A 429 68.63 -159.39 48.46
N LYS A 430 69.58 -159.18 47.53
CA LYS A 430 70.52 -160.23 47.13
C LYS A 430 71.38 -160.70 48.31
N LEU A 431 71.84 -159.77 49.16
CA LEU A 431 72.62 -160.12 50.36
C LEU A 431 71.78 -160.81 51.44
N GLU A 432 70.52 -160.39 51.65
CA GLU A 432 69.60 -161.06 52.57
C GLU A 432 69.31 -162.50 52.15
N VAL A 433 69.16 -162.77 50.85
CA VAL A 433 68.98 -164.12 50.31
C VAL A 433 70.23 -164.99 50.52
N ILE A 434 71.43 -164.41 50.41
CA ILE A 434 72.70 -165.13 50.59
C ILE A 434 72.98 -165.42 52.08
N LEU A 435 72.66 -164.48 52.98
CA LEU A 435 73.08 -164.56 54.39
C LEU A 435 72.04 -165.22 55.32
N TYR A 436 70.74 -165.19 55.01
CA TYR A 436 69.71 -165.60 55.96
C TYR A 436 68.72 -166.67 55.47
N GLY A 437 68.87 -167.23 54.27
CA GLY A 437 68.06 -168.38 53.82
C GLY A 437 66.54 -168.16 53.83
N ARG A 438 66.08 -166.91 53.97
CA ARG A 438 64.67 -166.52 54.07
C ARG A 438 64.25 -165.84 52.77
N GLY A 439 63.58 -166.59 51.90
CA GLY A 439 62.98 -166.04 50.68
C GLY A 439 61.73 -165.21 51.00
N LEU A 440 61.70 -163.95 50.54
CA LEU A 440 60.55 -163.03 50.64
C LEU A 440 59.35 -163.51 49.81
N SER A 441 58.15 -163.23 50.33
CA SER A 441 56.87 -163.69 49.82
C SER A 441 56.45 -162.96 48.53
N ALA A 442 55.51 -163.54 47.77
CA ALA A 442 55.06 -163.01 46.49
C ALA A 442 54.50 -161.57 46.56
N GLN A 443 54.04 -161.14 47.74
CA GLN A 443 53.44 -159.83 47.97
C GLN A 443 54.49 -158.71 48.09
N GLU A 444 55.71 -159.04 48.54
CA GLU A 444 56.82 -158.08 48.67
C GLU A 444 57.54 -157.81 47.34
N ARG A 445 57.35 -158.69 46.34
CA ARG A 445 57.82 -158.46 44.95
C ARG A 445 56.96 -157.46 44.18
N GLN A 446 55.70 -157.27 44.59
CA GLN A 446 54.77 -156.37 43.93
C GLN A 446 55.02 -154.90 44.32
N VAL A 447 55.52 -154.66 45.54
CA VAL A 447 55.95 -153.34 46.03
C VAL A 447 57.23 -152.83 45.33
N LEU A 448 58.00 -153.73 44.69
CA LEU A 448 59.20 -153.38 43.93
C LEU A 448 58.93 -152.97 42.48
N ARG A 449 57.67 -152.94 42.03
CA ARG A 449 57.26 -152.35 40.76
C ARG A 449 56.49 -151.05 41.00
N TYR A 450 57.20 -149.99 41.34
CA TYR A 450 56.65 -148.64 41.26
C TYR A 450 57.50 -147.82 40.29
N ASP A 451 56.95 -147.63 39.09
CA ASP A 451 57.10 -146.46 38.24
C ASP A 451 55.80 -146.39 37.41
N GLU A 452 55.11 -145.24 37.41
CA GLU A 452 54.29 -144.67 36.30
C GLU A 452 53.07 -143.78 36.67
N ASN A 453 52.67 -143.60 37.94
CA ASN A 453 51.42 -142.84 38.22
C ASN A 453 51.62 -141.42 38.79
N TYR A 454 52.26 -140.52 38.05
CA TYR A 454 52.09 -139.06 38.26
C TYR A 454 52.26 -138.27 36.96
N ALA A 455 51.27 -138.33 36.07
CA ALA A 455 51.02 -137.30 35.06
C ALA A 455 49.50 -137.13 34.94
N LEU A 456 48.99 -135.97 35.35
CA LEU A 456 47.59 -135.55 35.13
C LEU A 456 47.40 -135.14 33.65
N ASP A 457 46.16 -135.34 33.18
CA ASP A 457 45.78 -135.53 31.79
C ASP A 457 45.62 -134.21 30.99
N SER A 458 45.88 -134.24 29.68
CA SER A 458 46.01 -133.06 28.80
C SER A 458 44.74 -132.20 28.69
N ASN A 459 43.59 -132.74 29.07
CA ASN A 459 42.30 -132.08 28.88
C ASN A 459 41.99 -131.07 30.00
N GLU A 460 42.39 -131.35 31.25
CA GLU A 460 42.21 -130.42 32.38
C GLU A 460 43.05 -129.14 32.19
N LEU A 461 44.22 -129.26 31.56
CA LEU A 461 45.07 -128.12 31.23
C LEU A 461 44.45 -127.23 30.14
N SER A 462 43.69 -127.82 29.21
CA SER A 462 43.05 -127.07 28.13
C SER A 462 41.86 -126.24 28.61
N ASP A 463 41.11 -126.74 29.60
CA ASP A 463 39.99 -126.03 30.19
C ASP A 463 40.45 -124.82 31.03
N GLU A 464 41.55 -124.95 31.76
CA GLU A 464 42.16 -123.82 32.49
C GLU A 464 42.70 -122.74 31.55
N ILE A 465 43.28 -123.12 30.41
CA ILE A 465 43.74 -122.15 29.39
C ILE A 465 42.56 -121.39 28.78
N ALA A 466 41.44 -122.09 28.49
CA ALA A 466 40.24 -121.45 27.98
C ALA A 466 39.60 -120.48 29.00
N ALA A 467 39.64 -120.80 30.29
CA ALA A 467 39.16 -119.92 31.36
C ALA A 467 40.01 -118.64 31.48
N LEU A 468 41.34 -118.73 31.31
CA LEU A 468 42.23 -117.58 31.35
C LEU A 468 42.11 -116.68 30.11
N GLN A 469 41.82 -117.25 28.94
CA GLN A 469 41.58 -116.48 27.73
C GLN A 469 40.29 -115.63 27.81
N ARG A 470 39.22 -116.16 28.43
CA ARG A 470 38.01 -115.35 28.69
C ARG A 470 38.30 -114.17 29.62
N ARG A 471 39.03 -114.41 30.71
CA ARG A 471 39.43 -113.34 31.65
C ARG A 471 40.30 -112.25 31.01
N LEU A 472 41.13 -112.60 30.03
CA LEU A 472 41.93 -111.62 29.29
C LEU A 472 41.07 -110.80 28.32
N MET A 473 40.04 -111.39 27.72
CA MET A 473 39.09 -110.64 26.89
C MET A 473 38.30 -109.64 27.74
N ASP A 474 37.79 -110.05 28.90
CA ASP A 474 37.04 -109.16 29.80
C ASP A 474 37.91 -107.99 30.29
N LEU A 475 39.19 -108.24 30.61
CA LEU A 475 40.13 -107.17 30.97
C LEU A 475 40.51 -106.26 29.79
N SER A 476 40.46 -106.76 28.55
CA SER A 476 40.71 -105.94 27.36
C SER A 476 39.53 -105.04 27.00
N THR A 477 38.31 -105.47 27.30
CA THR A 477 37.11 -104.62 27.16
C THR A 477 37.08 -103.52 28.21
N ASP A 478 37.46 -103.82 29.46
CA ASP A 478 37.54 -102.82 30.54
C ASP A 478 38.61 -101.74 30.28
N LEU A 479 39.69 -102.07 29.57
CA LEU A 479 40.75 -101.12 29.18
C LEU A 479 40.40 -100.26 27.96
N ALA A 480 39.35 -100.61 27.20
CA ALA A 480 38.89 -99.82 26.04
C ALA A 480 37.79 -98.82 26.41
N GLU A 481 37.13 -98.99 27.57
CA GLU A 481 36.10 -98.08 28.10
C GLU A 481 36.65 -97.01 29.07
N ALA A 482 37.95 -97.02 29.37
CA ALA A 482 38.68 -96.00 30.15
C ALA A 482 39.64 -95.22 29.26
#